data_AF-A0A1F8CUQ3-F1
#
_entry.id   AF-A0A1F8CUQ3-F1
#
_cell.length_a   1.000
_cell.length_b   1.000
_cell.length_c   1.000
_cell.angle_alpha   90.00
_cell.angle_beta   90.00
_cell.angle_gamma   90.00
#
_symmetry.space_group_name_H-M   'P 1'
#
loop_
_entity.id
_entity.type
_entity.pdbx_description
1 polymer ?
#
loop_
_entity_poly.entity_id
_entity_poly.type
_entity_poly.pdbx_seq_one_letter_code
_entity_poly.pdbx_strand_id
1 'polypeptide(L)'
;MFAFIIKAVSPPPAQLVEFEGMFGNIVSTLIGFGGILLFLMLVWGGFKYTMASGDPKKASEAKSVLTYAVLGIIFVALAYFFLNLIALFSGQTNILNFRVVQP
;
A
#
# COMPACT_ATOMS: atom_id res chain seq x y z
N MET A 1 5.20 -51.69 -12.53
CA MET A 1 5.98 -52.10 -11.35
C MET A 1 6.66 -50.83 -10.81
N PHE A 2 6.04 -50.23 -9.78
CA PHE A 2 6.52 -49.12 -8.94
C PHE A 2 6.72 -47.76 -9.65
N ALA A 3 5.73 -46.85 -9.70
CA ALA A 3 5.23 -46.06 -8.58
C ALA A 3 6.36 -45.55 -7.66
N PHE A 4 6.39 -44.23 -7.37
CA PHE A 4 6.77 -43.63 -6.07
C PHE A 4 7.69 -42.39 -6.10
N ILE A 5 8.26 -41.92 -7.21
CA ILE A 5 8.92 -40.58 -7.23
C ILE A 5 7.87 -39.48 -7.49
N ILE A 6 6.86 -39.52 -6.64
CA ILE A 6 5.83 -38.52 -6.41
C ILE A 6 6.53 -37.26 -5.89
N LYS A 7 6.42 -36.16 -6.64
CA LYS A 7 5.84 -34.90 -6.14
C LYS A 7 6.04 -34.67 -4.63
N ALA A 8 7.28 -34.37 -4.23
CA ALA A 8 7.58 -33.71 -2.96
C ALA A 8 8.18 -32.33 -3.23
N VAL A 9 7.64 -31.59 -4.22
CA VAL A 9 7.36 -30.19 -3.94
C VAL A 9 6.16 -30.25 -3.00
N SER A 10 6.45 -30.35 -1.70
CA SER A 10 5.51 -29.84 -0.71
C SER A 10 5.19 -28.43 -1.19
N PRO A 11 3.95 -28.14 -1.66
CA PRO A 11 3.57 -26.74 -1.69
C PRO A 11 3.82 -26.24 -0.26
N PRO A 12 4.51 -25.10 -0.06
CA PRO A 12 4.39 -24.42 1.23
C PRO A 12 2.89 -24.42 1.54
N PRO A 13 2.48 -24.79 2.77
CA PRO A 13 1.10 -25.13 3.08
C PRO A 13 0.19 -24.16 2.35
N ALA A 14 -0.65 -24.67 1.43
CA ALA A 14 -1.41 -23.85 0.46
C ALA A 14 -2.16 -22.68 1.14
N GLN A 15 -2.46 -22.87 2.42
CA GLN A 15 -2.98 -21.90 3.36
C GLN A 15 -2.16 -20.59 3.47
N LEU A 16 -0.83 -20.63 3.39
CA LEU A 16 0.03 -19.44 3.49
C LEU A 16 0.10 -18.68 2.16
N VAL A 17 0.17 -19.38 1.02
CA VAL A 17 0.22 -18.77 -0.32
C VAL A 17 -1.14 -18.17 -0.71
N GLU A 18 -2.24 -18.82 -0.32
CA GLU A 18 -3.59 -18.29 -0.51
C GLU A 18 -3.84 -17.06 0.37
N PHE A 19 -3.41 -17.10 1.64
CA PHE A 19 -3.51 -15.93 2.51
C PHE A 19 -2.64 -14.78 2.00
N GLU A 20 -1.42 -15.06 1.54
CA GLU A 20 -0.50 -14.08 0.96
C GLU A 20 -1.04 -13.47 -0.35
N GLY A 21 -1.66 -14.28 -1.21
CA GLY A 21 -2.29 -13.82 -2.45
C GLY A 21 -3.56 -12.97 -2.21
N MET A 22 -4.41 -13.39 -1.28
CA MET A 22 -5.59 -12.60 -0.88
C MET A 22 -5.18 -11.30 -0.20
N PHE A 23 -4.19 -11.36 0.71
CA PHE A 23 -3.66 -10.19 1.41
C PHE A 23 -3.00 -9.21 0.43
N GLY A 24 -2.19 -9.70 -0.51
CA GLY A 24 -1.57 -8.89 -1.56
C GLY A 24 -2.60 -8.15 -2.43
N ASN A 25 -3.67 -8.84 -2.85
CA ASN A 25 -4.74 -8.22 -3.62
C ASN A 25 -5.52 -7.16 -2.83
N ILE A 26 -5.81 -7.43 -1.55
CA ILE A 26 -6.49 -6.48 -0.66
C ILE A 26 -5.63 -5.24 -0.47
N VAL A 27 -4.34 -5.42 -0.13
CA VAL A 27 -3.40 -4.31 0.08
C VAL A 27 -3.21 -3.50 -1.21
N SER A 28 -3.06 -4.15 -2.36
CA SER A 28 -2.93 -3.47 -3.66
C SER A 28 -4.18 -2.63 -3.98
N THR A 29 -5.37 -3.19 -3.73
CA THR A 29 -6.65 -2.48 -3.90
C THR A 29 -6.74 -1.29 -2.94
N LEU A 30 -6.38 -1.46 -1.67
CA LEU A 30 -6.39 -0.40 -0.66
C LEU A 30 -5.40 0.73 -0.98
N ILE A 31 -4.21 0.41 -1.51
CA ILE A 31 -3.24 1.43 -1.93
C ILE A 31 -3.77 2.22 -3.13
N GLY A 32 -4.36 1.55 -4.12
CA GLY A 32 -4.98 2.21 -5.28
C GLY A 32 -6.14 3.13 -4.89
N PHE A 33 -7.07 2.64 -4.06
CA PHE A 33 -8.18 3.45 -3.53
C PHE A 33 -7.68 4.56 -2.60
N GLY A 34 -6.68 4.28 -1.77
CA GLY A 34 -6.10 5.25 -0.84
C GLY A 34 -5.45 6.43 -1.56
N GLY A 35 -4.76 6.19 -2.68
CA GLY A 35 -4.19 7.26 -3.52
C GLY A 35 -5.26 8.19 -4.09
N ILE A 36 -6.38 7.63 -4.59
CA ILE A 36 -7.51 8.40 -5.11
C ILE A 36 -8.18 9.20 -3.99
N LEU A 37 -8.36 8.60 -2.81
CA LEU A 37 -8.97 9.25 -1.66
C LEU A 37 -8.12 10.42 -1.15
N LEU A 38 -6.80 10.24 -1.07
CA LEU A 38 -5.86 11.31 -0.71
C LEU A 38 -5.92 12.48 -1.70
N PHE A 39 -6.00 12.17 -3.00
CA PHE A 39 -6.15 13.20 -4.03
C PHE A 39 -7.46 13.99 -3.88
N LEU A 40 -8.58 13.30 -3.64
CA LEU A 40 -9.89 13.95 -3.39
C LEU A 40 -9.87 14.82 -2.13
N MET A 41 -9.23 14.37 -1.06
CA MET A 41 -9.06 15.15 0.17
C MET A 41 -8.20 16.40 -0.05
N LEU A 42 -7.14 16.33 -0.88
CA LEU A 42 -6.35 17.50 -1.24
C LEU A 42 -7.15 18.52 -2.02
N VAL A 43 -7.89 18.08 -3.03
CA VAL A 43 -8.73 18.96 -3.86
C VAL A 43 -9.81 19.61 -3.00
N TRP A 44 -10.53 18.82 -2.20
CA TRP A 44 -11.61 19.34 -1.36
C TRP A 44 -11.09 20.23 -0.22
N GLY A 45 -9.99 19.86 0.42
CA GLY A 45 -9.31 20.67 1.43
C GLY A 45 -8.81 22.00 0.87
N GLY A 46 -8.26 22.00 -0.36
CA GLY A 46 -7.84 23.20 -1.07
C GLY A 46 -9.02 24.13 -1.38
N PHE A 47 -10.11 23.60 -1.95
CA PHE A 47 -11.33 24.37 -2.20
C PHE A 47 -11.93 24.95 -0.91
N LYS A 48 -11.99 24.14 0.16
CA LYS A 48 -12.49 24.58 1.47
C LYS A 48 -11.61 25.67 2.08
N TYR A 49 -10.29 25.62 1.86
CA TYR A 49 -9.36 26.64 2.32
C TYR A 49 -9.57 27.96 1.59
N THR A 50 -9.74 27.94 0.27
CA THR A 50 -10.00 29.15 -0.53
C THR A 50 -11.38 29.75 -0.27
N MET A 51 -12.40 28.91 -0.07
CA MET A 51 -13.78 29.34 0.24
C MET A 51 -13.97 29.81 1.69
N ALA A 52 -12.95 29.70 2.55
CA ALA A 52 -13.07 30.09 3.95
C ALA A 52 -13.25 31.62 4.13
N SER A 53 -12.95 32.45 3.12
CA SER A 53 -13.29 33.88 2.98
C SER A 53 -13.40 34.72 4.27
N GLY A 54 -12.53 34.49 5.26
CA GLY A 54 -12.48 35.25 6.51
C GLY A 54 -13.14 34.60 7.74
N ASP A 55 -13.75 33.42 7.63
CA ASP A 55 -14.21 32.63 8.77
C ASP A 55 -13.04 31.78 9.33
N PRO A 56 -12.49 32.12 10.52
CA PRO A 56 -11.34 31.42 11.08
C PRO A 56 -11.63 29.95 11.39
N LYS A 57 -12.90 29.59 11.62
CA LYS A 57 -13.29 28.21 11.94
C LYS A 57 -13.15 27.32 10.71
N LYS A 58 -13.62 27.79 9.55
CA LYS A 58 -13.52 27.06 8.27
C LYS A 58 -12.07 27.00 7.77
N ALA A 59 -11.31 28.07 7.97
CA ALA A 59 -9.89 28.11 7.60
C ALA A 59 -9.05 27.12 8.44
N SER A 60 -9.31 27.04 9.74
CA SER A 60 -8.65 26.09 10.64
C SER A 60 -8.95 24.64 10.23
N GLU A 61 -10.23 24.34 9.97
CA GLU A 61 -10.66 23.01 9.57
C GLU A 61 -10.07 22.58 8.21
N ALA A 62 -10.01 23.50 7.25
CA ALA A 62 -9.38 23.26 5.95
C ALA A 62 -7.87 23.02 6.08
N LYS A 63 -7.18 23.76 6.95
CA LYS A 63 -5.76 23.51 7.26
C LYS A 63 -5.56 22.13 7.86
N SER A 64 -6.40 21.71 8.80
CA SER A 64 -6.31 20.35 9.37
C SER A 64 -6.42 19.28 8.29
N VAL A 65 -7.43 19.37 7.41
CA VAL A 65 -7.61 18.44 6.29
C VAL A 65 -6.38 18.43 5.38
N LEU A 66 -5.84 19.60 5.05
CA LEU A 66 -4.65 19.70 4.20
C LEU A 66 -3.42 19.09 4.88
N THR A 67 -3.23 19.32 6.18
CA THR A 67 -2.15 18.71 6.97
C THR A 67 -2.26 17.19 6.98
N TYR A 68 -3.46 16.63 7.18
CA TYR A 68 -3.66 15.17 7.13
C TYR A 68 -3.38 14.59 5.75
N ALA A 69 -3.81 15.28 4.69
CA ALA A 69 -3.54 14.84 3.32
C ALA A 69 -2.03 14.86 3.00
N VAL A 70 -1.31 15.90 3.41
CA VAL A 70 0.16 15.99 3.26
C VAL A 70 0.86 14.92 4.10
N LEU A 71 0.43 14.71 5.35
CA LEU A 71 0.96 13.64 6.21
C LEU A 71 0.76 12.26 5.60
N GLY A 72 -0.40 12.00 4.98
CA GLY A 72 -0.67 10.74 4.28
C GLY A 72 0.30 10.49 3.12
N ILE A 73 0.58 11.50 2.32
CA ILE A 73 1.54 11.39 1.20
C ILE A 73 2.96 11.14 1.73
N ILE A 74 3.38 11.89 2.75
CA ILE A 74 4.68 11.70 3.40
C ILE A 74 4.78 10.30 3.99
N PHE A 75 3.72 9.81 4.63
CA PHE A 75 3.69 8.47 5.22
C PHE A 75 3.88 7.37 4.18
N VAL A 76 3.20 7.46 3.04
CA VAL A 76 3.39 6.51 1.93
C VAL A 76 4.82 6.59 1.37
N ALA A 77 5.35 7.80 1.19
CA ALA A 77 6.73 8.00 0.73
C ALA A 77 7.76 7.39 1.72
N LEU A 78 7.55 7.57 3.02
CA LEU A 78 8.37 6.97 4.06
C LEU A 78 8.24 5.45 4.08
N ALA A 79 7.04 4.91 3.91
CA ALA A 79 6.84 3.46 3.80
C ALA A 79 7.65 2.88 2.64
N TYR A 80 7.61 3.51 1.45
CA TYR A 80 8.45 3.12 0.33
C TYR A 80 9.94 3.25 0.65
N PHE A 81 10.36 4.32 1.33
CA PHE A 81 11.75 4.49 1.74
C PHE A 81 12.24 3.35 2.64
N PHE A 82 11.47 2.99 3.66
CA PHE A 82 11.80 1.88 4.55
C PHE A 82 11.76 0.52 3.83
N LEU A 83 10.78 0.28 2.95
CA LEU A 83 10.73 -0.95 2.16
C LEU A 83 11.97 -1.10 1.26
N ASN A 84 12.43 -0.01 0.64
CA ASN A 84 13.66 -0.01 -0.16
C ASN A 84 14.91 -0.24 0.72
N LEU A 85 14.95 0.34 1.92
CA LEU A 85 16.03 0.11 2.87
C LEU A 85 16.12 -1.37 3.25
N ILE A 86 14.98 -2.00 3.57
CA ILE A 86 14.92 -3.43 3.90
C ILE A 86 15.28 -4.28 2.67
N ALA A 87 14.78 -3.94 1.48
CA ALA A 87 15.09 -4.64 0.25
C ALA A 87 16.60 -4.60 -0.09
N LEU A 88 17.27 -3.48 0.18
CA LEU A 88 18.71 -3.32 0.04
C LEU A 88 19.47 -4.28 0.95
N PHE A 89 19.06 -4.41 2.21
CA PHE A 89 19.67 -5.35 3.15
C PHE A 89 19.32 -6.82 2.84
N SER A 90 18.14 -7.08 2.30
CA SER A 90 17.66 -8.44 1.99
C SER A 90 18.22 -9.01 0.68
N GLY A 91 18.85 -8.20 -0.16
CA GLY A 91 19.35 -8.63 -1.48
C GLY A 91 18.27 -9.03 -2.49
N GLN A 92 16.99 -8.88 -2.15
CA GLN A 92 15.83 -9.23 -2.97
C GLN A 92 15.08 -7.96 -3.39
N THR A 93 15.26 -7.59 -4.66
CA THR A 93 14.67 -6.40 -5.29
C THR A 93 13.20 -6.57 -5.70
N ASN A 94 12.60 -7.75 -5.48
CA ASN A 94 11.28 -8.14 -6.00
C ASN A 94 10.35 -8.75 -4.93
N ILE A 95 10.26 -8.11 -3.77
CA ILE A 95 9.36 -8.49 -2.64
C ILE A 95 7.86 -8.29 -2.90
N LEU A 96 7.48 -7.78 -4.08
CA LEU A 96 6.09 -7.61 -4.50
C LEU A 96 5.68 -8.61 -5.58
N ASN A 97 6.53 -9.59 -5.92
CA ASN A 97 6.26 -10.61 -6.92
C ASN A 97 6.57 -12.00 -6.35
N PHE A 98 5.61 -12.58 -5.62
CA PHE A 98 5.67 -13.95 -5.11
C PHE A 98 5.50 -14.96 -6.26
N ARG A 99 6.53 -15.12 -7.10
CA ARG A 99 6.58 -16.21 -8.09
C ARG A 99 7.16 -17.47 -7.45
N VAL A 100 6.28 -18.33 -6.94
CA VAL A 100 6.63 -19.67 -6.42
C VAL A 100 6.51 -20.77 -7.50
N VAL A 101 6.19 -20.39 -8.75
CA VAL A 101 6.04 -21.32 -9.88
C VAL A 101 6.94 -20.87 -11.01
N GLN A 102 8.09 -21.54 -11.12
CA GLN A 102 8.83 -21.69 -12.38
C GLN A 102 8.56 -23.13 -12.87
N PRO A 103 8.31 -23.37 -14.17
CA PRO A 103 8.48 -24.71 -14.71
C PRO A 103 9.95 -25.17 -14.63
#